data_AF-A0A6N7M4N5-F1
#
_entry.id   AF-A0A6N7M4N5-F1
#
_cell.length_a   1.000
_cell.length_b   1.000
_cell.length_c   1.000
_cell.angle_alpha   90.00
_cell.angle_beta   90.00
_cell.angle_gamma   90.00
#
_symmetry.space_group_name_H-M   'P 1'
#
loop_
_entity.id
_entity.type
_entity.pdbx_description
1 polymer ?
#
loop_
_entity_poly.entity_id
_entity_poly.type
_entity_poly.pdbx_seq_one_letter_code
_entity_poly.pdbx_strand_id
1 'polypeptide(L)'
;MAKEKFVRTKPHVNVGTIGHVDHGKTTLTAAILLCLSKAGKAEPKKVDEIDNAPEEKERGLTIAIAHLEYETEKRHYAHIDCPGHADYVKNMITGAAQMDGAVLVVSAADGPMPQTREHILLARQ
;
A
#
# COMPACT_ATOMS: atom_id res chain seq x y z
N MET A 1 -13.83 3.34 22.65
CA MET A 1 -14.54 2.07 22.36
C MET A 1 -13.47 1.02 22.14
N ALA A 2 -13.50 -0.09 22.89
CA ALA A 2 -12.53 -1.16 22.66
C ALA A 2 -12.79 -1.71 21.24
N LYS A 3 -11.77 -1.68 20.37
CA LYS A 3 -11.85 -2.35 19.06
C LYS A 3 -12.26 -3.80 19.32
N GLU A 4 -13.28 -4.27 18.60
CA GLU A 4 -13.70 -5.67 18.67
C GLU A 4 -12.47 -6.58 18.48
N LYS A 5 -12.41 -7.66 19.25
CA LYS A 5 -11.29 -8.59 19.19
C LYS A 5 -11.31 -9.28 17.82
N PHE A 6 -10.37 -8.88 16.96
CA PHE A 6 -10.27 -9.43 15.62
C PHE A 6 -10.08 -10.95 15.66
N VAL A 7 -11.00 -11.70 15.04
CA VAL A 7 -10.94 -13.16 14.99
C VAL A 7 -10.27 -13.57 13.67
N ARG A 8 -9.05 -14.11 13.76
CA ARG A 8 -8.33 -14.64 12.61
C ARG A 8 -8.92 -15.98 12.16
N THR A 9 -9.86 -15.94 11.22
CA THR A 9 -10.49 -17.15 10.65
C THR A 9 -9.81 -17.62 9.36
N LYS A 10 -9.04 -16.76 8.70
CA LYS A 10 -8.39 -17.01 7.40
C LYS A 10 -6.86 -16.91 7.51
N PRO A 11 -6.10 -17.58 6.63
CA PRO A 11 -4.67 -17.35 6.50
C PRO A 11 -4.38 -15.87 6.26
N HIS A 12 -3.43 -15.33 7.01
CA HIS A 12 -3.02 -13.94 6.95
C HIS A 12 -1.78 -13.79 6.08
N VAL A 13 -1.75 -12.75 5.24
CA VAL A 13 -0.59 -12.41 4.39
C VAL A 13 -0.39 -10.90 4.43
N ASN A 14 0.83 -10.45 4.70
CA ASN A 14 1.22 -9.07 4.56
C ASN A 14 1.58 -8.79 3.11
N VAL A 15 0.90 -7.83 2.50
CA VAL A 15 1.18 -7.37 1.14
C VAL A 15 1.44 -5.88 1.13
N GLY A 16 2.04 -5.35 0.08
CA GLY A 16 2.16 -3.90 -0.05
C GLY A 16 2.47 -3.42 -1.45
N THR A 17 2.16 -2.16 -1.72
CA THR A 17 2.43 -1.50 -3.02
C THR A 17 3.80 -0.86 -3.01
N ILE A 18 4.57 -1.15 -4.07
CA ILE A 18 5.89 -0.56 -4.30
C ILE A 18 5.98 -0.04 -5.74
N GLY A 19 6.90 0.88 -6.02
CA GLY A 19 7.10 1.46 -7.34
C GLY A 19 7.42 2.94 -7.26
N HIS A 20 7.76 3.50 -8.41
CA HIS A 20 8.15 4.90 -8.57
C HIS A 20 7.05 5.88 -8.13
N VAL A 21 7.45 7.12 -7.82
CA VAL A 21 6.52 8.22 -7.54
C VAL A 21 5.54 8.41 -8.71
N ASP A 22 4.32 8.84 -8.41
CA ASP A 22 3.24 9.11 -9.38
C ASP A 22 2.76 7.93 -10.25
N HIS A 23 3.25 6.71 -10.03
CA HIS A 23 2.75 5.51 -10.72
C HIS A 23 1.37 5.03 -10.22
N GLY A 24 0.75 5.73 -9.27
CA GLY A 24 -0.61 5.42 -8.81
C GLY A 24 -0.72 4.31 -7.75
N LYS A 25 0.30 4.13 -6.90
CA LYS A 25 0.29 3.15 -5.79
C LYS A 25 -0.92 3.34 -4.88
N THR A 26 -1.07 4.52 -4.29
CA THR A 26 -2.16 4.84 -3.36
C THR A 26 -3.53 4.83 -4.05
N THR A 27 -3.60 5.25 -5.30
CA THR A 27 -4.81 5.15 -6.12
C THR A 27 -5.24 3.70 -6.34
N LEU A 28 -4.28 2.80 -6.64
CA LEU A 28 -4.55 1.37 -6.76
C LEU A 28 -5.02 0.79 -5.43
N THR A 29 -4.38 1.16 -4.34
CA THR A 29 -4.75 0.73 -2.98
C THR A 29 -6.19 1.14 -2.63
N ALA A 30 -6.58 2.39 -2.88
CA ALA A 30 -7.95 2.87 -2.73
C ALA A 30 -8.94 2.09 -3.61
N ALA A 31 -8.57 1.79 -4.86
CA ALA A 31 -9.39 1.01 -5.78
C ALA A 31 -9.61 -0.43 -5.30
N ILE A 32 -8.58 -1.09 -4.75
CA ILE A 32 -8.70 -2.43 -4.16
C ILE A 32 -9.71 -2.44 -3.02
N LEU A 33 -9.60 -1.48 -2.09
CA LEU A 33 -10.54 -1.34 -0.97
C LEU A 33 -11.97 -1.10 -1.47
N LEU A 34 -12.14 -0.22 -2.45
CA LEU A 34 -13.46 0.06 -3.04
C LEU A 34 -14.06 -1.14 -3.75
N CYS A 35 -13.26 -1.94 -4.44
CA CYS A 35 -13.73 -3.16 -5.10
C CYS A 35 -14.18 -4.22 -4.08
N LEU A 36 -13.41 -4.42 -3.01
CA LEU A 36 -13.71 -5.42 -1.99
C LEU A 36 -14.83 -4.98 -1.03
N SER A 37 -15.00 -3.67 -0.81
CA SER A 37 -16.10 -3.15 0.02
C SER A 37 -17.47 -3.44 -0.58
N LYS A 38 -17.58 -3.51 -1.92
CA LYS A 38 -18.82 -3.94 -2.61
C LYS A 38 -19.25 -5.36 -2.23
N ALA A 39 -18.32 -6.19 -1.76
CA ALA A 39 -18.58 -7.53 -1.24
C ALA A 39 -18.60 -7.60 0.30
N GLY A 40 -18.53 -6.46 0.99
CA GLY A 40 -18.45 -6.38 2.45
C GLY A 40 -17.11 -6.86 3.04
N LYS A 41 -16.04 -6.90 2.24
CA LYS A 41 -14.74 -7.51 2.60
C LYS A 41 -13.63 -6.49 2.85
N ALA A 42 -13.95 -5.20 2.84
CA ALA A 42 -13.05 -4.10 3.12
C ALA A 42 -13.85 -2.85 3.51
N GLU A 43 -13.23 -1.95 4.26
CA GLU A 43 -13.73 -0.60 4.43
C GLU A 43 -13.21 0.28 3.28
N PRO A 44 -14.09 0.94 2.50
CA PRO A 44 -13.65 1.79 1.41
C PRO A 44 -12.93 3.02 1.98
N LYS A 45 -11.78 3.36 1.39
CA LYS A 45 -11.07 4.61 1.65
C LYS A 45 -10.67 5.27 0.35
N LYS A 46 -10.79 6.59 0.30
CA LYS A 46 -10.28 7.43 -0.79
C LYS A 46 -8.79 7.69 -0.61
N VAL A 47 -8.13 8.16 -1.66
CA VAL A 47 -6.71 8.52 -1.65
C VAL A 47 -6.41 9.51 -0.52
N ASP A 48 -7.20 10.57 -0.37
CA ASP A 48 -7.03 11.60 0.69
C ASP A 48 -7.24 11.09 2.13
N GLU A 49 -7.80 9.89 2.28
CA GLU A 49 -7.99 9.20 3.57
C GLU A 49 -6.84 8.23 3.88
N ILE A 50 -6.13 7.80 2.83
CA ILE A 50 -4.90 7.00 2.93
C ILE A 50 -3.70 7.94 3.14
N ASP A 51 -3.53 8.92 2.25
CA ASP A 51 -2.57 10.02 2.35
C ASP A 51 -3.16 11.15 3.21
N ASN A 52 -3.33 10.89 4.50
CA ASN A 52 -4.07 11.78 5.39
C ASN A 52 -3.19 12.81 6.10
N ALA A 53 -1.86 12.70 6.03
CA ALA A 53 -0.98 13.63 6.72
C ALA A 53 -1.04 15.03 6.05
N PRO A 54 -1.00 16.12 6.82
CA PRO A 54 -1.03 17.48 6.26
C PRO A 54 0.06 17.71 5.21
N GLU A 55 1.26 17.19 5.46
CA GLU A 55 2.42 17.28 4.56
C GLU A 55 2.22 16.50 3.25
N GLU A 56 1.51 15.37 3.29
CA GLU A 56 1.21 14.57 2.09
C GLU A 56 0.21 15.29 1.20
N LYS A 57 -0.80 15.94 1.79
CA LYS A 57 -1.79 16.74 1.06
C LYS A 57 -1.19 17.98 0.42
N GLU A 58 -0.26 18.64 1.12
CA GLU A 58 0.44 19.81 0.58
C GLU A 58 1.39 19.46 -0.56
N ARG A 59 2.06 18.30 -0.47
CA ARG A 59 3.08 17.89 -1.45
C ARG A 59 2.53 17.00 -2.57
N GLY A 60 1.34 16.44 -2.41
CA GLY A 60 0.71 15.56 -3.41
C GLY A 60 1.41 14.21 -3.59
N LEU A 61 2.15 13.75 -2.57
CA LEU A 61 2.89 12.48 -2.60
C LEU A 61 2.81 11.79 -1.24
N THR A 62 2.81 10.46 -1.25
CA THR A 62 2.86 9.61 -0.05
C THR A 62 4.21 9.74 0.64
N ILE A 63 4.19 10.00 1.95
CA ILE A 63 5.37 10.20 2.80
C ILE A 63 5.42 9.11 3.87
N ALA A 64 4.29 8.88 4.53
CA ALA A 64 4.10 7.90 5.58
C ALA A 64 3.64 6.57 4.99
N ILE A 65 3.85 5.51 5.76
CA ILE A 65 3.34 4.19 5.42
C ILE A 65 1.88 4.12 5.87
N ALA A 66 0.98 3.74 4.97
CA ALA A 66 -0.40 3.46 5.36
C ALA A 66 -0.61 1.96 5.54
N HIS A 67 -1.15 1.59 6.70
CA HIS A 67 -1.59 0.22 6.98
C HIS A 67 -3.10 0.09 6.79
N LEU A 68 -3.49 -0.82 5.92
CA LEU A 68 -4.85 -1.03 5.48
C LEU A 68 -5.20 -2.52 5.60
N GLU A 69 -6.47 -2.82 5.82
CA GLU A 69 -6.93 -4.21 5.96
C GLU A 69 -8.06 -4.49 4.98
N TYR A 70 -7.97 -5.64 4.34
CA TYR A 70 -9.03 -6.18 3.52
C TYR A 70 -8.91 -7.70 3.45
N GLU A 71 -9.96 -8.35 2.99
CA GLU A 71 -9.95 -9.78 2.79
C GLU A 71 -10.55 -10.22 1.46
N THR A 72 -10.23 -11.45 1.11
CA THR A 72 -10.88 -12.17 0.01
C THR A 72 -11.61 -13.38 0.60
N GLU A 73 -12.19 -14.21 -0.26
CA GLU A 73 -12.78 -15.48 0.16
C GLU A 73 -11.73 -16.41 0.79
N LYS A 74 -10.48 -16.33 0.34
CA LYS A 74 -9.43 -17.28 0.69
C LYS A 74 -8.52 -16.83 1.83
N ARG A 75 -8.27 -15.53 1.95
CA ARG A 75 -7.21 -14.97 2.83
C ARG A 75 -7.59 -13.61 3.37
N HIS A 76 -7.00 -13.27 4.51
CA HIS A 76 -6.97 -11.92 5.06
C HIS A 76 -5.64 -11.25 4.68
N TYR A 77 -5.67 -9.96 4.36
CA TYR A 77 -4.50 -9.18 3.98
C TYR A 77 -4.35 -7.95 4.86
N ALA A 78 -3.14 -7.76 5.40
CA ALA A 78 -2.68 -6.45 5.81
C ALA A 78 -1.90 -5.85 4.63
N HIS A 79 -2.36 -4.72 4.14
CA HIS A 79 -1.78 -4.01 3.00
C HIS A 79 -1.00 -2.80 3.49
N ILE A 80 0.24 -2.70 3.01
CA ILE A 80 1.19 -1.64 3.35
C ILE A 80 1.40 -0.79 2.11
N ASP A 81 0.87 0.44 2.09
CA ASP A 81 1.11 1.38 1.01
C ASP A 81 2.44 2.12 1.28
N CYS A 82 3.43 1.93 0.40
CA CYS A 82 4.76 2.52 0.58
C CYS A 82 5.00 3.75 -0.29
N PRO A 83 5.77 4.74 0.20
CA PRO A 83 6.15 5.90 -0.58
C PRO A 83 7.06 5.52 -1.74
N GLY A 84 6.96 6.25 -2.86
CA GLY A 84 7.75 6.02 -4.09
C GLY A 84 8.83 7.05 -4.40
N HIS A 85 8.93 8.09 -3.57
CA HIS A 85 9.89 9.18 -3.76
C HIS A 85 11.23 8.83 -3.12
N ALA A 86 12.34 9.22 -3.75
CA ALA A 86 13.70 8.88 -3.30
C ALA A 86 13.98 9.35 -1.85
N ASP A 87 13.50 10.54 -1.50
CA ASP A 87 13.70 11.11 -0.16
C ASP A 87 13.05 10.29 0.97
N TYR A 88 12.07 9.45 0.65
CA TYR A 88 11.31 8.66 1.62
C TYR A 88 11.57 7.15 1.52
N VAL A 89 12.67 6.75 0.84
CA VAL A 89 13.10 5.35 0.72
C VAL A 89 13.28 4.67 2.08
N LYS A 90 13.67 5.41 3.13
CA LYS A 90 13.79 4.85 4.49
C LYS A 90 12.48 4.26 5.02
N ASN A 91 11.36 4.92 4.74
CA ASN A 91 10.03 4.43 5.13
C ASN A 91 9.61 3.25 4.26
N MET A 92 10.02 3.24 2.99
CA MET A 92 9.80 2.08 2.14
C MET A 92 10.54 0.84 2.69
N ILE A 93 11.80 0.97 3.15
CA ILE A 93 12.57 -0.15 3.70
C ILE A 93 11.87 -0.79 4.91
N THR A 94 11.36 0.02 5.85
CA THR A 94 10.64 -0.50 7.02
C THR A 94 9.30 -1.13 6.66
N GLY A 95 8.66 -0.66 5.58
CA GLY A 95 7.45 -1.26 5.03
C GLY A 95 7.73 -2.60 4.33
N ALA A 96 8.75 -2.64 3.46
CA ALA A 96 9.12 -3.83 2.69
C ALA A 96 9.52 -5.02 3.59
N ALA A 97 10.22 -4.75 4.70
CA ALA A 97 10.61 -5.78 5.67
C ALA A 97 9.43 -6.51 6.34
N GLN A 98 8.22 -5.95 6.26
CA GLN A 98 7.01 -6.56 6.82
C GLN A 98 6.20 -7.33 5.77
N MET A 99 6.57 -7.26 4.48
CA MET A 99 5.77 -7.82 3.40
C MET A 99 6.15 -9.27 3.10
N ASP A 100 5.16 -10.16 3.03
CA ASP A 100 5.31 -11.51 2.48
C ASP A 100 5.30 -11.49 0.94
N GLY A 101 4.74 -10.44 0.35
CA GLY A 101 4.73 -10.22 -1.09
C GLY A 101 4.42 -8.77 -1.47
N ALA A 102 4.95 -8.30 -2.59
CA ALA A 102 4.79 -6.93 -3.04
C ALA A 102 4.03 -6.82 -4.37
N VAL A 103 3.24 -5.76 -4.51
CA VAL A 103 2.57 -5.33 -5.73
C VAL A 103 3.39 -4.21 -6.34
N LEU A 104 4.16 -4.52 -7.38
CA LEU A 104 4.93 -3.53 -8.11
C LEU A 104 4.03 -2.77 -9.10
N VAL A 105 3.89 -1.47 -8.89
CA VAL A 105 3.09 -0.59 -9.75
C VAL A 105 3.98 0.15 -10.74
N VAL A 106 3.68 -0.03 -12.03
CA VAL A 106 4.41 0.58 -13.14
C VAL A 106 3.42 1.30 -14.04
N SER A 107 3.60 2.62 -14.19
CA SER A 107 2.83 3.42 -15.13
C SER A 107 3.08 2.93 -16.56
N ALA A 108 2.01 2.76 -17.34
CA ALA A 108 2.12 2.39 -18.75
C ALA A 108 2.69 3.53 -19.62
N ALA A 109 2.53 4.80 -19.17
CA ALA A 109 3.04 5.96 -19.88
C ALA A 109 4.56 6.12 -19.69
N ASP A 110 5.07 5.84 -18.49
CA ASP A 110 6.46 6.09 -18.12
C ASP A 110 7.34 4.83 -18.22
N GLY A 111 6.76 3.66 -17.97
CA GLY A 111 7.50 2.40 -17.89
C GLY A 111 8.38 2.30 -16.62
N PRO A 112 9.44 1.48 -16.65
CA PRO A 112 10.29 1.26 -15.48
C PRO A 112 11.22 2.46 -15.23
N MET A 113 11.09 3.06 -14.05
CA MET A 113 11.87 4.23 -13.61
C MET A 113 12.96 3.84 -12.59
N PRO A 114 13.89 4.74 -12.22
CA PRO A 114 14.99 4.40 -11.29
C PRO A 114 14.49 3.78 -9.96
N GLN A 115 13.46 4.36 -9.36
CA GLN A 115 12.87 3.88 -8.11
C GLN A 115 12.14 2.56 -8.31
N THR A 116 11.62 2.26 -9.51
CA THR A 116 11.08 0.91 -9.82
C THR A 116 12.17 -0.15 -9.60
N ARG A 117 13.40 0.11 -10.07
CA ARG A 117 14.54 -0.81 -9.93
C ARG A 117 15.04 -0.86 -8.48
N GLU A 118 15.17 0.30 -7.85
CA GLU A 118 15.59 0.40 -6.45
C GLU A 118 14.60 -0.33 -5.53
N HIS A 119 13.31 -0.18 -5.76
CA HIS A 119 12.30 -0.84 -4.95
C HIS A 119 12.32 -2.37 -5.08
N ILE A 120 12.60 -2.88 -6.27
CA ILE A 120 12.79 -4.32 -6.47
C ILE A 120 14.02 -4.81 -5.71
N LEU A 121 15.11 -4.03 -5.73
CA LEU A 121 16.34 -4.38 -5.00
C LEU A 121 16.07 -4.42 -3.49
N LEU A 122 15.36 -3.42 -2.96
CA LEU A 122 15.05 -3.31 -1.53
C LEU A 122 14.04 -4.37 -1.08
N ALA A 123 13.05 -4.71 -1.90
CA ALA A 123 12.07 -5.75 -1.58
C ALA A 123 12.64 -7.18 -1.56
N ARG A 124 13.85 -7.39 -2.08
CA ARG A 124 14.55 -8.69 -2.04
C ARG A 124 15.34 -8.90 -0.74
N GLN A 125 15.72 -7.82 -0.04
CA GLN A 125 16.57 -7.88 1.15
C GLN A 125 15.77 -8.23 2.40
#